data_AF-A0A0A2JV53-F1
#
_entry.id   AF-A0A0A2JV53-F1
#
_cell.length_a   1.000
_cell.length_b   1.000
_cell.length_c   1.000
_cell.angle_alpha   90.00
_cell.angle_beta   90.00
_cell.angle_gamma   90.00
#
_symmetry.space_group_name_H-M   'P 1'
#
loop_
_entity.id
_entity.type
_entity.pdbx_description
1 polymer ?
#
loop_
_entity_poly.entity_id
_entity_poly.type
_entity_poly.pdbx_seq_one_letter_code
_entity_poly.pdbx_strand_id
1 'polypeptide(L)'
;MPNVDTRAEIICAPTILLFSSVFLIAWNSTFPSATEKLLWRITSVNTLAFALVGGPLSLYFHRKMFRPELTKARAQATMKRKRGSKNRWISRLAARLRNIDPELDPNLEIPLRALMPVSFVCAFYCVGRGFILTEDLIGLRIMPESAYQTVSWSKYLPHW
;
A
#
# COMPACT_ATOMS: atom_id res chain seq x y z
N MET A 1 21.43 -13.16 -2.31
CA MET A 1 20.51 -12.23 -3.00
C MET A 1 19.18 -12.36 -2.28
N PRO A 2 18.52 -11.27 -1.86
CA PRO A 2 17.20 -11.38 -1.25
C PRO A 2 16.25 -11.96 -2.29
N ASN A 3 15.85 -13.22 -2.08
CA ASN A 3 14.91 -13.91 -2.95
C ASN A 3 13.57 -13.19 -2.81
N VAL A 4 13.10 -12.55 -3.88
CA VAL A 4 11.71 -12.10 -3.93
C VAL A 4 10.85 -13.35 -3.84
N ASP A 5 9.97 -13.39 -2.86
CA ASP A 5 8.98 -14.46 -2.74
C ASP A 5 7.96 -14.31 -3.87
N THR A 6 8.37 -14.77 -5.04
CA THR A 6 7.59 -14.69 -6.28
C THR A 6 6.29 -15.49 -6.13
N ARG A 7 6.29 -16.52 -5.27
CA ARG A 7 5.10 -17.30 -4.95
C ARG A 7 4.11 -16.46 -4.16
N ALA A 8 4.58 -15.72 -3.15
CA ALA A 8 3.73 -14.79 -2.40
C ALA A 8 3.15 -13.72 -3.32
N GLU A 9 3.93 -13.13 -4.23
CA GLU A 9 3.44 -12.11 -5.18
C GLU A 9 2.37 -12.67 -6.14
N ILE A 10 2.56 -13.90 -6.65
CA ILE A 10 1.59 -14.57 -7.55
C ILE A 10 0.25 -14.83 -6.85
N ILE A 11 0.28 -15.14 -5.55
CA ILE A 11 -0.95 -15.37 -4.76
C ILE A 11 -1.57 -14.02 -4.35
N CYS A 12 -0.76 -13.05 -3.95
CA CYS A 12 -1.22 -11.78 -3.42
C CYS A 12 -1.89 -10.89 -4.48
N ALA A 13 -1.31 -10.83 -5.68
CA ALA A 13 -1.82 -10.00 -6.78
C ALA A 13 -3.31 -10.27 -7.13
N PRO A 14 -3.75 -11.51 -7.41
CA PRO A 14 -5.16 -11.78 -7.69
C PRO A 14 -6.05 -11.50 -6.48
N THR A 15 -5.62 -11.79 -5.25
CA THR A 15 -6.41 -11.50 -4.05
C THR A 15 -6.66 -10.00 -3.89
N ILE A 16 -5.64 -9.16 -4.09
CA ILE A 16 -5.77 -7.70 -4.00
C ILE A 16 -6.65 -7.17 -5.14
N LEU A 17 -6.53 -7.71 -6.35
CA LEU A 17 -7.36 -7.31 -7.49
C LEU A 17 -8.82 -7.65 -7.27
N LEU A 18 -9.12 -8.86 -6.81
CA LEU A 18 -10.48 -9.29 -6.47
C LEU A 18 -11.05 -8.42 -5.34
N PHE A 19 -10.27 -8.18 -4.29
CA PHE A 19 -10.71 -7.30 -3.21
C PHE A 19 -11.01 -5.88 -3.71
N SER A 20 -10.16 -5.33 -4.57
CA SER A 20 -10.31 -3.97 -5.09
C SER A 20 -11.49 -3.85 -6.06
N SER A 21 -11.83 -4.91 -6.80
CA SER A 21 -12.96 -4.91 -7.72
C SER A 21 -14.32 -4.91 -7.00
N VAL A 22 -14.39 -5.40 -5.76
CA VAL A 22 -15.63 -5.35 -4.95
C VAL A 22 -16.13 -3.91 -4.79
N PHE A 23 -15.23 -2.92 -4.63
CA PHE A 23 -15.62 -1.52 -4.48
C PHE A 23 -16.24 -0.91 -5.76
N LEU A 24 -16.03 -1.55 -6.92
CA LEU A 24 -16.68 -1.16 -8.17
C LEU A 24 -18.12 -1.67 -8.26
N ILE A 25 -18.52 -2.67 -7.47
CA ILE A 25 -19.90 -3.18 -7.48
C ILE A 25 -20.87 -2.07 -7.05
N ALA A 26 -20.49 -1.27 -6.06
CA ALA A 26 -21.26 -0.13 -5.57
C ALA A 26 -21.12 1.15 -6.44
N TRP A 27 -20.66 1.04 -7.69
CA TRP A 27 -20.39 2.19 -8.57
C TRP A 27 -21.62 3.10 -8.80
N ASN A 28 -22.81 2.49 -8.83
CA ASN A 28 -24.08 3.21 -9.00
C ASN A 28 -24.97 3.18 -7.76
N SER A 29 -24.41 2.90 -6.58
CA SER A 29 -25.17 3.01 -5.34
C SER A 29 -25.68 4.44 -5.12
N THR A 30 -26.81 4.54 -4.43
CA THR A 30 -27.42 5.82 -4.04
C THR A 30 -26.71 6.36 -2.80
N PHE A 31 -25.99 7.47 -2.97
CA PHE A 31 -25.35 8.19 -1.87
C PHE A 31 -26.17 9.44 -1.52
N PRO A 32 -26.15 9.89 -0.26
CA PRO A 32 -26.89 11.06 0.20
C PRO A 32 -26.49 12.35 -0.55
N SER A 33 -25.20 12.51 -0.89
CA SER A 33 -24.69 13.65 -1.63
C SER A 33 -23.95 13.26 -2.92
N ALA A 34 -23.94 14.18 -3.90
CA ALA A 34 -23.19 14.03 -5.14
C ALA A 34 -21.67 13.98 -4.90
N THR A 35 -21.19 14.68 -3.86
CA THR A 35 -19.78 14.73 -3.48
C THR A 35 -19.30 13.38 -2.93
N GLU A 36 -20.07 12.73 -2.05
CA GLU A 36 -19.76 11.39 -1.53
C GLU A 36 -19.73 10.36 -2.66
N LYS A 37 -20.67 10.44 -3.60
CA LYS A 37 -20.67 9.57 -4.79
C LYS A 37 -19.42 9.77 -5.65
N LEU A 38 -18.97 11.02 -5.82
CA LEU A 38 -17.74 11.31 -6.56
C LEU A 38 -16.50 10.80 -5.82
N LEU A 39 -16.42 11.04 -4.51
CA LEU A 39 -15.36 10.54 -3.64
C LEU A 39 -15.27 9.02 -3.72
N TRP A 40 -16.40 8.31 -3.61
CA TRP A 40 -16.48 6.86 -3.76
C TRP A 40 -15.87 6.38 -5.08
N ARG A 41 -16.26 7.00 -6.20
CA ARG A 41 -15.73 6.64 -7.52
C ARG A 41 -14.22 6.86 -7.61
N ILE A 42 -13.73 8.00 -7.11
CA ILE A 42 -12.31 8.32 -7.08
C ILE A 42 -11.56 7.29 -6.23
N THR A 43 -12.08 6.95 -5.05
CA THR A 43 -11.43 5.99 -4.15
C THR A 43 -11.45 4.57 -4.70
N SER A 44 -12.54 4.11 -5.31
CA SER A 44 -12.63 2.77 -5.92
C SER A 44 -11.69 2.62 -7.11
N VAL A 45 -11.60 3.65 -7.97
CA VAL A 45 -10.62 3.68 -9.08
C VAL A 45 -9.19 3.73 -8.53
N ASN A 46 -8.94 4.54 -7.50
CA ASN A 46 -7.62 4.63 -6.88
C ASN A 46 -7.17 3.28 -6.28
N THR A 47 -8.04 2.58 -5.56
CA THR A 47 -7.71 1.26 -4.99
C THR A 47 -7.42 0.24 -6.09
N LEU A 48 -8.16 0.25 -7.20
CA LEU A 48 -7.91 -0.63 -8.33
C LEU A 48 -6.59 -0.27 -9.06
N ALA A 49 -6.33 1.02 -9.27
CA ALA A 49 -5.09 1.49 -9.87
C ALA A 49 -3.88 1.07 -9.03
N PHE A 50 -3.98 1.17 -7.70
CA PHE A 50 -2.93 0.70 -6.80
C PHE A 50 -2.70 -0.81 -6.93
N ALA A 51 -3.77 -1.60 -7.01
CA ALA A 51 -3.67 -3.05 -7.22
C ALA A 51 -2.99 -3.43 -8.53
N LEU A 52 -3.31 -2.74 -9.63
CA LEU A 52 -2.73 -2.98 -10.95
C LEU A 52 -1.27 -2.51 -11.06
N VAL A 53 -0.92 -1.40 -10.40
CA VAL A 53 0.42 -0.81 -10.48
C VAL A 53 1.38 -1.41 -9.47
N GLY A 54 0.89 -1.81 -8.28
CA GLY A 54 1.74 -2.24 -7.15
C GLY A 54 2.68 -3.40 -7.49
N GLY A 55 2.15 -4.48 -8.07
CA GLY A 55 2.95 -5.65 -8.47
C GLY A 55 4.02 -5.33 -9.52
N PRO A 56 3.67 -4.76 -10.68
CA PRO A 56 4.64 -4.35 -11.70
C PRO A 56 5.67 -3.34 -11.19
N LEU A 57 5.26 -2.39 -10.34
CA LEU A 57 6.16 -1.40 -9.76
C LEU A 57 7.15 -2.04 -8.78
N SER A 58 6.68 -2.95 -7.92
CA SER A 58 7.52 -3.75 -7.02
C SER A 58 8.56 -4.55 -7.80
N LEU A 59 8.13 -5.26 -8.86
CA LEU A 59 9.01 -6.04 -9.73
C LEU A 59 10.02 -5.15 -10.47
N TYR A 60 9.57 -4.00 -10.99
CA TYR A 60 10.43 -3.02 -11.66
C TYR A 60 11.50 -2.48 -10.72
N PHE A 61 11.10 -2.04 -9.51
CA PHE A 61 12.04 -1.56 -8.51
C PHE A 61 13.01 -2.67 -8.12
N HIS A 62 12.53 -3.90 -7.94
CA HIS A 62 13.42 -5.01 -7.61
C HIS A 62 14.48 -5.23 -8.70
N ARG A 63 14.05 -5.35 -9.96
CA ARG A 63 14.92 -5.63 -11.12
C ARG A 63 15.87 -4.47 -11.45
N LYS A 64 15.47 -3.23 -11.19
CA LYS A 64 16.27 -2.02 -11.51
C LYS A 64 17.14 -1.57 -10.34
N MET A 65 16.70 -1.74 -9.10
CA MET A 65 17.41 -1.30 -7.90
C MET A 65 18.45 -2.31 -7.43
N PHE A 66 18.12 -3.60 -7.37
CA PHE A 66 19.03 -4.66 -6.90
C PHE A 66 19.93 -5.22 -8.00
N ARG A 67 20.31 -4.39 -8.99
CA ARG A 67 21.40 -4.76 -9.90
C ARG A 67 22.73 -4.66 -9.15
N PRO A 68 23.49 -5.76 -8.99
CA PRO A 68 24.71 -5.77 -8.18
C PRO A 68 25.76 -4.76 -8.67
N GLU A 69 25.81 -4.49 -9.97
CA GLU A 69 26.71 -3.49 -10.58
C GLU A 69 26.40 -2.05 -10.14
N LEU A 70 25.11 -1.69 -10.07
CA LEU A 70 24.70 -0.35 -9.64
C LEU A 70 24.93 -0.16 -8.15
N THR A 71 24.82 -1.22 -7.35
CA THR A 71 25.09 -1.21 -5.91
C THR A 71 26.56 -0.92 -5.63
N LYS A 72 27.48 -1.63 -6.30
CA LYS A 72 28.94 -1.42 -6.15
C LYS A 72 29.38 -0.02 -6.59
N ALA A 73 28.91 0.44 -7.76
CA ALA A 73 29.23 1.78 -8.26
C ALA A 73 28.68 2.90 -7.34
N ARG A 74 27.49 2.71 -6.74
CA ARG A 74 26.91 3.64 -5.78
C ARG A 74 27.64 3.64 -4.45
N ALA A 75 28.03 2.47 -3.92
CA ALA A 75 28.82 2.38 -2.69
C ALA A 75 30.14 3.15 -2.83
N GLN A 76 30.83 3.01 -3.97
CA GLN A 76 32.05 3.76 -4.28
C GLN A 76 31.79 5.29 -4.40
N ALA A 77 30.70 5.70 -5.04
CA ALA A 77 30.33 7.11 -5.16
C ALA A 77 29.92 7.73 -3.81
N THR A 78 29.23 6.97 -2.94
CA THR A 78 28.84 7.40 -1.59
C THR A 78 30.07 7.59 -0.70
N MET A 79 31.04 6.67 -0.75
CA MET A 79 32.34 6.80 -0.08
C MET A 79 33.05 8.11 -0.47
N LYS A 80 33.09 8.44 -1.77
CA LYS A 80 33.67 9.72 -2.24
C LYS A 80 32.89 10.95 -1.76
N ARG A 81 31.56 10.88 -1.72
CA ARG A 81 30.68 12.01 -1.34
C ARG A 81 30.68 12.32 0.16
N LYS A 82 30.91 11.33 1.04
CA LYS A 82 31.00 11.50 2.50
C LYS A 82 32.11 12.46 2.93
N ARG A 83 33.14 12.64 2.09
CA ARG A 83 34.31 13.48 2.36
C ARG A 83 34.05 15.00 2.26
N GLY A 84 32.88 15.46 1.78
CA GLY A 84 32.62 16.89 1.50
C GLY A 84 31.27 17.46 1.93
N SER A 85 30.49 16.81 2.80
CA SER A 85 29.13 17.27 3.13
C SER A 85 29.12 18.45 4.12
N LYS A 86 28.68 19.64 3.65
CA LYS A 86 28.56 20.87 4.47
C LYS A 86 27.41 20.84 5.50
N ASN A 87 26.33 20.07 5.29
CA ASN A 87 25.16 20.01 6.19
C ASN A 87 25.03 18.64 6.88
N ARG A 88 25.78 18.50 7.98
CA ARG A 88 25.96 17.25 8.75
C ARG A 88 24.66 16.67 9.32
N TRP A 89 23.64 17.49 9.59
CA TRP A 89 22.36 17.05 10.18
C TRP A 89 21.43 16.40 9.15
N ILE A 90 21.21 17.04 8.00
CA ILE A 90 20.41 16.49 6.89
C ILE A 90 21.02 15.17 6.41
N SER A 91 22.36 15.08 6.34
CA SER A 91 23.03 13.84 5.95
C SER A 91 22.80 12.70 6.95
N ARG A 92 22.68 13.00 8.26
CA ARG A 92 22.39 12.00 9.29
C ARG A 92 20.95 11.52 9.21
N LEU A 93 20.00 12.45 9.05
CA LEU A 93 18.58 12.11 8.90
C LEU A 93 18.34 11.28 7.64
N ALA A 94 18.91 11.72 6.51
CA ALA A 94 18.81 10.97 5.25
C ALA A 94 19.48 9.60 5.32
N ALA A 95 20.58 9.44 6.07
CA ALA A 95 21.19 8.13 6.29
C ALA A 95 20.28 7.20 7.11
N ARG A 96 19.63 7.72 8.16
CA ARG A 96 18.66 6.94 8.96
C ARG A 96 17.42 6.54 8.16
N LEU A 97 16.94 7.39 7.24
CA LEU A 97 15.80 7.07 6.38
C LEU A 97 16.15 6.12 5.24
N ARG A 98 17.43 6.04 4.82
CA ARG A 98 17.86 5.20 3.67
C ARG A 98 18.29 3.79 4.06
N ASN A 99 18.78 3.59 5.28
CA ASN A 99 19.26 2.29 5.76
C ASN A 99 18.62 1.96 7.11
N ILE A 100 17.58 1.14 7.05
CA ILE A 100 16.81 0.64 8.22
C ILE A 100 17.35 -0.74 8.65
N ASP A 101 18.34 -1.29 7.92
CA ASP A 101 18.92 -2.59 8.23
C ASP A 101 19.69 -2.55 9.56
N PRO A 102 19.43 -3.49 10.49
CA PRO A 102 20.11 -3.53 11.79
C PRO A 102 21.62 -3.75 11.68
N GLU A 103 22.11 -4.38 10.61
CA GLU A 103 23.55 -4.57 10.33
C GLU A 103 24.15 -3.43 9.52
N LEU A 104 23.35 -2.43 9.14
CA LEU A 104 23.77 -1.22 8.43
C LEU A 104 24.52 -1.53 7.11
N ASP A 105 24.09 -2.55 6.37
CA ASP A 105 24.72 -2.94 5.10
C ASP A 105 24.59 -1.81 4.06
N PRO A 106 25.70 -1.21 3.57
CA PRO A 106 25.67 -0.15 2.56
C PRO A 106 25.12 -0.63 1.20
N ASN A 107 25.00 -1.94 0.98
CA ASN A 107 24.43 -2.50 -0.24
C ASN A 107 22.89 -2.45 -0.28
N LEU A 108 22.24 -2.23 0.86
CA LEU A 108 20.78 -2.16 0.99
C LEU A 108 20.25 -0.72 1.08
N GLU A 109 21.05 0.27 0.69
CA GLU A 109 20.62 1.67 0.71
C GLU A 109 19.60 1.98 -0.40
N ILE A 110 18.33 2.17 -0.02
CA ILE A 110 17.25 2.54 -0.95
C ILE A 110 17.47 4.00 -1.42
N PRO A 111 17.55 4.29 -2.74
CA PRO A 111 17.61 5.66 -3.23
C PRO A 111 16.35 6.45 -2.87
N LEU A 112 16.53 7.59 -2.20
CA LEU A 112 15.45 8.50 -1.78
C LEU A 112 14.48 8.86 -2.92
N ARG A 113 15.01 9.07 -4.12
CA ARG A 113 14.22 9.37 -5.33
C ARG A 113 13.22 8.28 -5.74
N ALA A 114 13.44 7.03 -5.34
CA ALA A 114 12.50 5.93 -5.53
C ALA A 114 11.52 5.81 -4.35
N LEU A 115 12.02 6.08 -3.13
CA LEU A 115 11.20 6.07 -1.91
C LEU A 115 10.11 7.14 -1.95
N MET A 116 10.45 8.39 -2.33
CA MET A 116 9.51 9.52 -2.36
C MET A 116 8.22 9.24 -3.17
N PRO A 117 8.28 8.81 -4.45
CA PRO A 117 7.06 8.54 -5.21
C PRO A 117 6.28 7.33 -4.66
N VAL A 118 6.96 6.28 -4.18
CA VAL A 118 6.28 5.11 -3.58
C VAL A 118 5.54 5.51 -2.30
N SER A 119 6.18 6.29 -1.43
CA SER A 119 5.55 6.81 -0.22
C SER A 119 4.35 7.71 -0.54
N PHE A 120 4.45 8.55 -1.57
CA PHE A 120 3.34 9.40 -2.01
C PHE A 120 2.14 8.58 -2.49
N VAL A 121 2.37 7.58 -3.35
CA VAL A 121 1.31 6.69 -3.85
C VAL A 121 0.68 5.88 -2.70
N CYS A 122 1.50 5.40 -1.76
CA CYS A 122 1.02 4.70 -0.57
C CYS A 122 0.16 5.60 0.33
N ALA A 123 0.60 6.84 0.60
CA ALA A 123 -0.18 7.80 1.38
C ALA A 123 -1.54 8.09 0.72
N PHE A 124 -1.55 8.27 -0.60
CA PHE A 124 -2.79 8.49 -1.34
C PHE A 124 -3.74 7.27 -1.29
N TYR A 125 -3.20 6.05 -1.34
CA TYR A 125 -3.97 4.82 -1.09
C TYR A 125 -4.55 4.79 0.34
N CYS A 126 -3.75 5.12 1.36
CA CYS A 126 -4.20 5.16 2.76
C CYS A 126 -5.36 6.12 2.98
N VAL A 127 -5.32 7.32 2.37
CA VAL A 127 -6.42 8.30 2.43
C VAL A 127 -7.69 7.72 1.82
N GLY A 128 -7.61 7.11 0.63
CA GLY A 128 -8.75 6.48 -0.01
C GLY A 128 -9.32 5.32 0.80
N ARG A 129 -8.47 4.53 1.46
CA ARG A 129 -8.92 3.45 2.36
C ARG A 129 -9.62 3.99 3.61
N GLY A 130 -9.14 5.09 4.18
CA GLY A 130 -9.82 5.74 5.30
C GLY A 130 -11.23 6.19 4.94
N PHE A 131 -11.41 6.73 3.73
CA PHE A 131 -12.74 7.11 3.23
C PHE A 131 -13.65 5.89 3.06
N ILE A 132 -13.20 4.83 2.37
CA ILE A 132 -14.01 3.61 2.18
C ILE A 132 -14.46 3.02 3.53
N LEU A 133 -13.55 2.94 4.51
CA LEU A 133 -13.90 2.44 5.85
C LEU A 133 -14.94 3.32 6.55
N THR A 134 -14.88 4.64 6.32
CA THR A 134 -15.87 5.56 6.89
C THR A 134 -17.26 5.32 6.27
N GLU A 135 -17.33 5.14 4.95
CA GLU A 135 -18.57 4.78 4.25
C GLU A 135 -19.11 3.41 4.68
N ASP A 136 -18.24 2.41 4.86
CA ASP A 136 -18.63 1.08 5.35
C ASP A 136 -19.27 1.19 6.75
N LEU A 137 -18.70 2.00 7.65
CA LEU A 137 -19.24 2.22 9.00
C LEU A 137 -20.59 2.96 8.96
N ILE A 138 -20.74 3.95 8.08
CA ILE A 138 -22.00 4.67 7.89
C ILE A 138 -23.06 3.72 7.34
N GLY A 139 -22.71 2.92 6.34
CA GLY A 139 -23.59 1.91 5.74
C GLY A 139 -24.06 0.88 6.78
N LEU A 140 -23.15 0.41 7.63
CA LEU A 140 -23.52 -0.45 8.76
C LEU A 140 -24.52 0.27 9.66
N ARG A 141 -24.20 1.48 10.14
CA ARG A 141 -25.05 2.25 11.06
C ARG A 141 -26.48 2.48 10.56
N ILE A 142 -26.67 2.62 9.24
CA ILE A 142 -27.98 2.90 8.63
C ILE A 142 -28.83 1.63 8.46
N MET A 143 -28.27 0.42 8.65
CA MET A 143 -29.02 -0.83 8.50
C MET A 143 -30.23 -0.92 9.47
N PRO A 144 -31.32 -1.59 9.05
CA PRO A 144 -32.51 -1.75 9.88
C PRO A 144 -32.19 -2.50 11.17
N GLU A 145 -32.93 -2.20 12.25
CA GLU A 145 -32.73 -2.79 13.58
C GLU A 145 -32.75 -4.34 13.56
N SER A 146 -33.53 -4.93 12.63
CA SER A 146 -33.59 -6.37 12.43
C SER A 146 -32.23 -7.00 12.06
N ALA A 147 -31.33 -6.24 11.42
CA ALA A 147 -29.97 -6.71 11.08
C ALA A 147 -29.08 -6.85 12.32
N TYR A 148 -29.43 -6.20 13.43
CA TYR A 148 -28.70 -6.24 14.69
C TYR A 148 -29.28 -7.22 15.71
N GLN A 149 -30.45 -7.79 15.42
CA GLN A 149 -31.06 -8.78 16.31
C GLN A 149 -30.24 -10.06 16.32
N THR A 150 -29.95 -10.57 17.51
CA THR A 150 -29.25 -11.85 17.68
C THR A 150 -30.10 -12.96 17.06
N VAL A 151 -29.52 -13.70 16.12
CA VAL A 151 -30.18 -14.85 15.51
C VAL A 151 -30.54 -15.86 16.61
N SER A 152 -31.82 -16.19 16.73
CA SER A 152 -32.29 -17.23 17.63
C SER A 152 -31.96 -18.60 17.04
N TRP A 153 -30.71 -19.05 17.27
CA TRP A 153 -30.21 -20.34 16.77
C TRP A 153 -31.07 -21.52 17.21
N SER A 154 -31.75 -21.43 18.37
CA SER A 154 -32.68 -22.45 18.87
C SER A 154 -33.91 -22.67 17.98
N LYS A 155 -34.26 -21.69 17.12
CA LYS A 155 -35.34 -21.82 16.14
C LYS A 155 -34.92 -22.63 14.91
N TYR A 156 -33.63 -22.72 14.63
CA TYR A 156 -33.07 -23.36 13.43
C TYR A 156 -32.37 -24.69 13.73
N LEU A 157 -31.84 -24.86 14.95
CA LEU A 157 -31.24 -26.10 15.39
C LEU A 157 -32.32 -27.04 15.95
N PRO A 158 -32.43 -28.28 15.43
CA PRO A 158 -33.33 -29.26 16.01
C PRO A 158 -32.90 -29.53 17.45
N HIS A 159 -33.83 -29.30 18.38
CA HIS A 159 -33.71 -29.69 19.77
C HIS A 159 -34.11 -31.17 19.85
N TRP A 160 -33.13 -32.02 20.17
CA TRP A 160 -33.33 -33.45 20.43
C TRP A 160 -33.73 -33.69 21.89
#